data_AF-A0A959F9X9-F1
#
_entry.id   AF-A0A959F9X9-F1
#
_cell.length_a   1.000
_cell.length_b   1.000
_cell.length_c   1.000
_cell.angle_alpha   90.00
_cell.angle_beta   90.00
_cell.angle_gamma   90.00
#
_symmetry.space_group_name_H-M   'P 1'
#
loop_
_entity.id
_entity.type
_entity.pdbx_description
1 polymer ?
#
loop_
_entity_poly.entity_id
_entity_poly.type
_entity_poly.pdbx_seq_one_letter_code
_entity_poly.pdbx_strand_id
1 'polypeptide(L)'
;MPQHRDAQTTVIFGRNGTGKSTFCERIVKQLKGRCIVITYGGMPKIWRKYKRIDPAKKESWDFKTGIRQIYWAQYEEETATYLYKYFRGGTIVFDDCREYIPARLDTIKPLKRIVSSFRHMELDLFFVAHAPGDVPRQVWRYNSTTWVGATDDLINKNDIGLGSADKIVKAQAIVNKAFREAKDKNDGSHYGIFLRVVP
;
A
#
# COMPACT_ATOMS: atom_id res chain seq x y z
N MET A 1 -7.87 -18.07 -22.29
CA MET A 1 -7.11 -16.82 -22.49
C MET A 1 -6.83 -16.24 -21.11
N PRO A 2 -5.63 -15.73 -20.81
CA PRO A 2 -5.40 -15.02 -19.55
C PRO A 2 -6.31 -13.79 -19.55
N GLN A 3 -7.15 -13.68 -18.53
CA GLN A 3 -8.05 -12.55 -18.35
C GLN A 3 -7.21 -11.28 -18.23
N HIS A 4 -7.37 -10.34 -19.17
CA HIS A 4 -6.65 -9.06 -19.14
C HIS A 4 -6.96 -8.37 -17.81
N ARG A 5 -5.97 -8.32 -16.92
CA ARG A 5 -6.10 -7.64 -15.64
C ARG A 5 -5.41 -6.29 -15.75
N ASP A 6 -6.20 -5.23 -15.67
CA ASP A 6 -5.67 -3.89 -15.58
C ASP A 6 -4.85 -3.72 -14.29
N ALA A 7 -3.69 -3.09 -14.42
CA ALA A 7 -2.91 -2.61 -13.29
C ALA A 7 -3.74 -1.65 -12.42
N GLN A 8 -3.65 -1.79 -11.10
CA GLN A 8 -4.45 -1.00 -10.15
C GLN A 8 -3.59 -0.28 -9.11
N THR A 9 -4.10 0.84 -8.62
CA THR A 9 -3.60 1.47 -7.39
C THR A 9 -4.59 1.19 -6.26
N THR A 10 -4.11 0.63 -5.16
CA THR A 10 -4.89 0.26 -3.97
C THR A 10 -4.38 1.01 -2.75
N VAL A 11 -5.28 1.65 -2.02
CA VAL A 11 -4.98 2.25 -0.71
C VAL A 11 -5.53 1.35 0.39
N ILE A 12 -4.75 1.11 1.45
CA ILE A 12 -5.17 0.39 2.65
C ILE A 12 -4.81 1.27 3.85
N PHE A 13 -5.77 1.67 4.67
CA PHE A 13 -5.46 2.44 5.89
C PHE A 13 -6.20 1.92 7.11
N GLY A 14 -5.75 2.33 8.29
CA GLY A 14 -6.27 1.91 9.59
C GLY A 14 -5.19 2.04 10.66
N ARG A 15 -5.55 2.26 11.92
CA ARG A 15 -4.57 2.46 13.00
C ARG A 15 -3.70 1.21 13.25
N ASN A 16 -2.66 1.37 14.05
CA ASN A 16 -1.81 0.26 14.45
C ASN A 16 -2.61 -0.83 15.19
N GLY A 17 -2.26 -2.09 14.94
CA GLY A 17 -2.99 -3.23 15.49
C GLY A 17 -4.34 -3.52 14.82
N THR A 18 -4.63 -3.03 13.62
CA THR A 18 -5.83 -3.44 12.85
C THR A 18 -5.60 -4.62 11.90
N GLY A 19 -4.33 -5.02 11.72
CA GLY A 19 -3.96 -6.15 10.85
C GLY A 19 -3.67 -5.77 9.38
N LYS A 20 -3.47 -4.48 9.06
CA LYS A 20 -3.21 -3.98 7.69
C LYS A 20 -2.20 -4.79 6.89
N SER A 21 -0.97 -4.94 7.41
CA SER A 21 0.09 -5.65 6.70
C SER A 21 -0.23 -7.14 6.52
N THR A 22 -0.97 -7.75 7.45
CA THR A 22 -1.45 -9.14 7.31
C THR A 22 -2.54 -9.25 6.25
N PHE A 23 -3.47 -8.31 6.23
CA PHE A 23 -4.51 -8.22 5.21
C PHE A 23 -3.91 -7.97 3.81
N CYS A 24 -2.96 -7.03 3.70
CA CYS A 24 -2.22 -6.75 2.47
C CYS A 24 -1.45 -7.98 1.99
N GLU A 25 -0.73 -8.67 2.87
CA GLU A 25 -0.01 -9.91 2.52
C GLU A 25 -0.94 -10.96 1.90
N ARG A 26 -2.14 -11.14 2.47
CA ARG A 26 -3.14 -12.07 1.93
C ARG A 26 -3.56 -11.69 0.51
N ILE A 27 -3.80 -10.40 0.26
CA ILE A 27 -4.17 -9.91 -1.08
C ILE A 27 -3.03 -10.17 -2.06
N VAL A 28 -1.81 -9.72 -1.76
CA VAL A 28 -0.70 -9.82 -2.73
C VAL A 28 -0.30 -11.26 -3.03
N LYS A 29 -0.46 -12.19 -2.06
CA LYS A 29 -0.30 -13.64 -2.29
C LYS A 29 -1.28 -14.18 -3.33
N GLN A 30 -2.51 -13.67 -3.37
CA GLN A 30 -3.53 -14.10 -4.32
C GLN A 30 -3.25 -13.60 -5.74
N LEU A 31 -2.50 -12.51 -5.91
CA LEU A 31 -2.12 -11.99 -7.23
C LEU A 31 -1.10 -12.87 -7.98
N LYS A 32 -0.42 -13.79 -7.28
CA LYS A 32 0.47 -14.82 -7.86
C LYS A 32 1.54 -14.29 -8.84
N GLY A 33 2.22 -13.19 -8.49
CA GLY A 33 3.26 -12.57 -9.31
C GLY A 33 4.54 -12.20 -8.55
N ARG A 34 5.39 -11.38 -9.18
CA ARG A 34 6.52 -10.72 -8.52
C ARG A 34 6.00 -9.61 -7.62
N CYS A 35 6.43 -9.57 -6.38
CA CYS A 35 6.04 -8.53 -5.44
C CYS A 35 7.27 -7.98 -4.73
N ILE A 36 7.37 -6.65 -4.67
CA ILE A 36 8.31 -5.93 -3.82
C ILE A 36 7.53 -5.29 -2.68
N VAL A 37 7.92 -5.57 -1.44
CA VAL A 37 7.43 -4.87 -0.26
C VAL A 37 8.52 -3.93 0.23
N ILE A 38 8.14 -2.68 0.43
CA ILE A 38 9.03 -1.61 0.88
C ILE A 38 8.57 -1.21 2.26
N THR A 39 9.51 -1.15 3.20
CA THR A 39 9.35 -0.55 4.52
C THR A 39 10.48 0.46 4.73
N TYR A 40 10.39 1.35 5.72
CA TYR A 40 11.44 2.35 5.94
C TYR A 40 12.79 1.73 6.34
N GLY A 41 12.97 1.37 7.61
CA GLY A 41 14.21 0.73 8.11
C GLY A 41 13.99 -0.53 8.96
N GLY A 42 12.75 -0.77 9.39
CA GLY A 42 12.34 -1.95 10.15
C GLY A 42 11.28 -2.75 9.42
N MET A 43 11.02 -3.99 9.89
CA MET A 43 9.96 -4.82 9.32
C MET A 43 8.94 -5.27 10.36
N PRO A 44 7.64 -5.06 10.07
CA PRO A 44 6.57 -5.84 10.66
C PRO A 44 6.86 -7.34 10.57
N LYS A 45 6.56 -8.07 11.65
CA LYS A 45 6.85 -9.52 11.76
C LYS A 45 6.32 -10.32 10.56
N ILE A 46 5.20 -9.90 9.98
CA ILE A 46 4.56 -10.57 8.85
C ILE A 46 5.48 -10.67 7.62
N TRP A 47 6.29 -9.64 7.38
CA TRP A 47 7.13 -9.59 6.20
C TRP A 47 8.44 -10.34 6.38
N ARG A 48 9.02 -10.38 7.58
CA ARG A 48 10.40 -10.86 7.89
C ARG A 48 10.82 -12.18 7.24
N LYS A 49 9.88 -13.09 6.97
CA LYS A 49 10.13 -14.38 6.31
C LYS A 49 10.53 -14.27 4.83
N TYR A 50 10.26 -13.15 4.17
CA TYR A 50 10.59 -12.95 2.76
C TYR A 50 12.05 -12.53 2.58
N LYS A 51 12.64 -12.88 1.44
CA LYS A 51 14.03 -12.53 1.15
C LYS A 51 14.15 -11.03 0.89
N ARG A 52 15.04 -10.36 1.63
CA ARG A 52 15.49 -8.99 1.34
C ARG A 52 16.39 -8.98 0.11
N ILE A 53 16.21 -7.97 -0.73
CA ILE A 53 17.05 -7.72 -1.88
C ILE A 53 17.74 -6.37 -1.74
N ASP A 54 18.89 -6.23 -2.38
CA ASP A 54 19.61 -4.97 -2.50
C ASP A 54 19.21 -4.31 -3.82
N PRO A 55 18.46 -3.20 -3.81
CA PRO A 55 17.95 -2.57 -5.03
C PRO A 55 19.05 -2.01 -5.95
N ALA A 56 20.24 -1.71 -5.41
CA ALA A 56 21.34 -1.19 -6.21
C ALA A 56 21.98 -2.27 -7.11
N LYS A 57 21.84 -3.55 -6.75
CA LYS A 57 22.37 -4.69 -7.51
C LYS A 57 21.35 -5.16 -8.53
N LYS A 58 21.73 -5.26 -9.80
CA LYS A 58 20.79 -5.66 -10.87
C LYS A 58 20.31 -7.10 -10.71
N GLU A 59 21.18 -7.97 -10.23
CA GLU A 59 20.95 -9.42 -10.06
C GLU A 59 19.92 -9.71 -8.97
N SER A 60 19.81 -8.82 -7.98
CA SER A 60 18.78 -8.86 -6.93
C SER A 60 17.35 -8.85 -7.48
N TRP A 61 17.15 -8.29 -8.68
CA TRP A 61 15.85 -8.18 -9.33
C TRP A 61 15.48 -9.42 -10.16
N ASP A 62 16.39 -10.37 -10.32
CA ASP A 62 16.16 -11.61 -11.05
C ASP A 62 15.34 -12.60 -10.22
N PHE A 63 14.02 -12.47 -10.27
CA PHE A 63 13.08 -13.43 -9.71
C PHE A 63 11.78 -13.40 -10.51
N LYS A 64 11.23 -14.58 -10.82
CA LYS A 64 10.02 -14.71 -11.65
C LYS A 64 8.72 -14.59 -10.85
N THR A 65 8.73 -15.00 -9.59
CA THR A 65 7.55 -15.03 -8.71
C THR A 65 7.93 -14.85 -7.24
N GLY A 66 6.96 -14.45 -6.43
CA GLY A 66 7.10 -14.39 -4.98
C GLY A 66 7.37 -12.99 -4.47
N ILE A 67 7.46 -12.89 -3.14
CA ILE A 67 7.62 -11.63 -2.42
C ILE A 67 9.11 -11.44 -2.06
N ARG A 68 9.61 -10.24 -2.34
CA ARG A 68 10.92 -9.72 -1.94
C ARG A 68 10.74 -8.41 -1.20
N GLN A 69 11.78 -7.99 -0.49
CA GLN A 69 11.73 -6.82 0.37
C GLN A 69 12.85 -5.83 0.05
N ILE A 70 12.57 -4.55 0.26
CA ILE A 70 13.55 -3.47 0.24
C ILE A 70 13.37 -2.63 1.51
N TYR A 71 14.49 -2.22 2.11
CA TYR A 71 14.48 -1.16 3.11
C TYR A 71 14.76 0.16 2.42
N TRP A 72 13.82 1.08 2.48
CA TRP A 72 13.96 2.40 1.90
C TRP A 72 15.17 3.12 2.50
N ALA A 73 15.35 3.08 3.83
CA ALA A 73 16.44 3.73 4.55
C ALA A 73 17.86 3.29 4.11
N GLN A 74 17.98 2.20 3.35
CA GLN A 74 19.27 1.76 2.82
C GLN A 74 19.80 2.70 1.71
N TYR A 75 18.90 3.27 0.90
CA TYR A 75 19.25 4.14 -0.24
C TYR A 75 18.38 5.40 -0.35
N GLU A 76 17.46 5.59 0.60
CA GLU A 76 16.49 6.68 0.64
C GLU A 76 15.81 6.88 -0.73
N GLU A 77 15.78 8.10 -1.25
CA GLU A 77 15.12 8.44 -2.52
C GLU A 77 15.68 7.70 -3.75
N GLU A 78 16.95 7.26 -3.71
CA GLU A 78 17.54 6.47 -4.80
C GLU A 78 16.85 5.10 -4.96
N THR A 79 16.20 4.61 -3.90
CA THR A 79 15.33 3.42 -3.96
C THR A 79 14.29 3.55 -5.08
N ALA A 80 13.70 4.75 -5.24
CA ALA A 80 12.73 5.00 -6.31
C ALA A 80 13.37 4.94 -7.71
N THR A 81 14.63 5.36 -7.85
CA THR A 81 15.38 5.22 -9.10
C THR A 81 15.57 3.74 -9.46
N TYR A 82 15.96 2.91 -8.50
CA TYR A 82 16.15 1.47 -8.74
C TYR A 82 14.85 0.76 -9.10
N LEU A 83 13.75 1.06 -8.38
CA LEU A 83 12.42 0.55 -8.70
C LEU A 83 12.01 0.94 -10.12
N TYR A 84 12.15 2.22 -10.46
CA TYR A 84 11.81 2.73 -11.78
C TYR A 84 12.69 2.12 -12.88
N LYS A 85 13.94 1.76 -12.60
CA LYS A 85 14.85 1.18 -13.59
C LYS A 85 14.65 -0.32 -13.80
N TYR A 86 14.42 -1.08 -12.72
CA TYR A 86 14.55 -2.53 -12.74
C TYR A 86 13.24 -3.32 -12.52
N PHE A 87 12.17 -2.68 -12.06
CA PHE A 87 10.93 -3.38 -11.72
C PHE A 87 9.77 -3.06 -12.68
N ARG A 88 9.20 -4.09 -13.30
CA ARG A 88 8.07 -4.06 -14.25
C ARG A 88 7.25 -5.34 -14.10
N GLY A 89 5.98 -5.30 -14.47
CA GLY A 89 5.12 -6.49 -14.53
C GLY A 89 4.95 -7.18 -13.18
N GLY A 90 4.51 -6.42 -12.16
CA GLY A 90 4.45 -6.93 -10.79
C GLY A 90 3.78 -5.99 -9.79
N THR A 91 3.89 -6.31 -8.52
CA THR A 91 3.26 -5.54 -7.44
C THR A 91 4.32 -4.82 -6.59
N ILE A 92 4.07 -3.54 -6.28
CA ILE A 92 4.84 -2.79 -5.30
C ILE A 92 3.93 -2.47 -4.11
N VAL A 93 4.34 -2.87 -2.93
CA VAL A 93 3.69 -2.52 -1.66
C VAL A 93 4.56 -1.50 -0.95
N PHE A 94 4.03 -0.31 -0.76
CA PHE A 94 4.59 0.70 0.12
C PHE A 94 3.93 0.53 1.50
N ASP A 95 4.55 -0.26 2.38
CA ASP A 95 4.01 -0.53 3.72
C ASP A 95 4.46 0.53 4.71
N ASP A 96 3.50 1.11 5.43
CA ASP A 96 3.69 2.29 6.28
C ASP A 96 4.31 3.47 5.54
N CYS A 97 3.71 3.81 4.40
CA CYS A 97 4.36 4.65 3.40
C CYS A 97 4.63 6.09 3.83
N ARG A 98 4.00 6.57 4.92
CA ARG A 98 4.14 7.95 5.39
C ARG A 98 5.57 8.31 5.78
N GLU A 99 6.31 7.36 6.32
CA GLU A 99 7.67 7.57 6.85
C GLU A 99 8.66 7.97 5.76
N TYR A 100 8.42 7.56 4.51
CA TYR A 100 9.42 7.68 3.44
C TYR A 100 8.87 8.13 2.09
N ILE A 101 7.54 8.20 1.93
CA ILE A 101 6.92 8.86 0.79
C ILE A 101 6.56 10.29 1.19
N PRO A 102 7.11 11.31 0.51
CA PRO A 102 6.78 12.70 0.80
C PRO A 102 5.32 12.98 0.42
N ALA A 103 4.70 13.91 1.14
CA ALA A 103 3.33 14.36 0.85
C ALA A 103 3.17 14.91 -0.57
N ARG A 104 4.27 15.40 -1.16
CA ARG A 104 4.38 15.88 -2.53
C ARG A 104 5.29 14.94 -3.33
N LEU A 105 4.70 14.07 -4.15
CA LEU A 105 5.47 13.08 -4.93
C LEU A 105 6.47 13.70 -5.93
N ASP A 106 6.26 14.96 -6.33
CA ASP A 106 7.11 15.68 -7.27
C ASP A 106 8.53 15.96 -6.76
N THR A 107 8.78 15.84 -5.45
CA THR A 107 10.14 15.93 -4.91
C THR A 107 10.99 14.72 -5.31
N ILE A 108 10.38 13.54 -5.48
CA ILE A 108 11.06 12.31 -5.90
C ILE A 108 10.59 11.95 -7.31
N LYS A 109 11.25 12.51 -8.33
CA LYS A 109 10.86 12.36 -9.75
C LYS A 109 10.64 10.89 -10.19
N PRO A 110 11.51 9.92 -9.83
CA PRO A 110 11.26 8.52 -10.19
C PRO A 110 9.99 7.95 -9.55
N LEU A 111 9.72 8.28 -8.28
CA LEU A 111 8.51 7.83 -7.59
C LEU A 111 7.26 8.42 -8.22
N LYS A 112 7.25 9.72 -8.53
CA LYS A 112 6.17 10.35 -9.30
C LYS A 112 5.90 9.60 -10.61
N ARG A 113 6.95 9.24 -11.36
CA ARG A 113 6.83 8.48 -12.62
C ARG A 113 6.27 7.08 -12.42
N ILE A 114 6.70 6.37 -11.36
CA ILE A 114 6.13 5.06 -11.01
C ILE A 114 4.62 5.19 -10.79
N VAL A 115 4.19 6.19 -10.00
CA VAL A 115 2.78 6.38 -9.66
C VAL A 115 1.96 6.85 -10.86
N SER A 116 2.47 7.76 -11.70
CA SER A 116 1.72 8.26 -12.86
C SER A 116 1.69 7.29 -14.04
N SER A 117 2.72 6.45 -14.19
CA SER A 117 2.89 5.56 -15.35
C SER A 117 2.72 4.08 -14.99
N PHE A 118 2.14 3.77 -13.83
CA PHE A 118 1.98 2.41 -13.30
C PHE A 118 1.36 1.43 -14.30
N ARG A 119 0.37 1.86 -15.08
CA ARG A 119 -0.27 1.03 -16.12
C ARG A 119 0.69 0.64 -17.24
N HIS A 120 1.47 1.61 -17.75
CA HIS A 120 2.50 1.34 -18.78
C HIS A 120 3.65 0.48 -18.25
N MET A 121 3.89 0.52 -16.94
CA MET A 121 4.89 -0.30 -16.27
C MET A 121 4.33 -1.68 -15.84
N GLU A 122 3.05 -1.94 -16.08
CA GLU A 122 2.32 -3.13 -15.65
C GLU A 122 2.47 -3.37 -14.13
N LEU A 123 2.31 -2.30 -13.35
CA LEU A 123 2.50 -2.31 -11.90
C LEU A 123 1.19 -2.20 -11.14
N ASP A 124 0.93 -3.13 -10.23
CA ASP A 124 -0.02 -2.91 -9.15
C ASP A 124 0.65 -2.20 -7.99
N LEU A 125 0.06 -1.10 -7.52
CA LEU A 125 0.59 -0.31 -6.44
C LEU A 125 -0.30 -0.43 -5.21
N PHE A 126 0.29 -0.76 -4.05
CA PHE A 126 -0.38 -0.77 -2.77
C PHE A 126 0.24 0.30 -1.86
N PHE A 127 -0.58 1.18 -1.31
CA PHE A 127 -0.18 2.17 -0.32
C PHE A 127 -0.84 1.82 1.01
N VAL A 128 -0.04 1.37 1.97
CA VAL A 128 -0.53 1.01 3.31
C VAL A 128 -0.14 2.12 4.28
N ALA A 129 -1.12 2.66 5.01
CA ALA A 129 -0.92 3.81 5.89
C ALA A 129 -1.70 3.67 7.21
N HIS A 130 -1.39 4.49 8.21
CA HIS A 130 -2.13 4.50 9.47
C HIS A 130 -3.44 5.28 9.35
N ALA A 131 -3.39 6.40 8.65
CA ALA A 131 -4.52 7.28 8.40
C ALA A 131 -4.70 7.53 6.88
N PRO A 132 -5.87 8.03 6.47
CA PRO A 132 -6.07 8.50 5.09
C PRO A 132 -5.14 9.67 4.71
N GLY A 133 -4.88 10.60 5.64
CA GLY A 133 -4.03 11.78 5.40
C GLY A 133 -2.54 11.46 5.23
N ASP A 134 -2.13 10.26 5.65
CA ASP A 134 -0.78 9.75 5.47
C ASP A 134 -0.47 9.35 4.02
N VAL A 135 -1.50 9.16 3.21
CA VAL A 135 -1.38 8.81 1.80
C VAL A 135 -1.26 10.10 0.98
N PRO A 136 -0.20 10.26 0.15
CA PRO A 136 -0.02 11.47 -0.64
C PRO A 136 -1.24 11.79 -1.51
N ARG A 137 -1.63 13.07 -1.55
CA ARG A 137 -2.81 13.52 -2.31
C ARG A 137 -2.80 13.08 -3.78
N GLN A 138 -1.62 13.00 -4.40
CA GLN A 138 -1.50 12.57 -5.79
C GLN A 138 -1.85 11.08 -5.98
N VAL A 139 -1.70 10.22 -4.98
CA VAL A 139 -2.06 8.80 -5.05
C VAL A 139 -3.58 8.63 -5.16
N TRP A 140 -4.35 9.44 -4.42
CA TRP A 140 -5.81 9.39 -4.47
C TRP A 140 -6.36 9.60 -5.89
N ARG A 141 -5.70 10.41 -6.73
CA ARG A 141 -6.12 10.62 -8.14
C ARG A 141 -6.09 9.35 -9.00
N TYR A 142 -5.24 8.39 -8.67
CA TYR A 142 -5.08 7.13 -9.40
C TYR A 142 -5.71 5.94 -8.69
N ASN A 143 -6.22 6.16 -7.47
CA ASN A 143 -6.74 5.12 -6.61
C ASN A 143 -7.94 4.41 -7.25
N SER A 144 -7.82 3.09 -7.38
CA SER A 144 -8.83 2.21 -7.98
C SER A 144 -9.62 1.44 -6.92
N THR A 145 -9.06 1.24 -5.73
CA THR A 145 -9.72 0.55 -4.62
C THR A 145 -9.13 1.02 -3.30
N THR A 146 -10.00 1.32 -2.34
CA THR A 146 -9.61 1.63 -0.96
C THR A 146 -10.14 0.56 -0.02
N TRP A 147 -9.28 0.05 0.85
CA TRP A 147 -9.67 -0.78 1.99
C TRP A 147 -9.58 0.06 3.25
N VAL A 148 -10.75 0.29 3.85
CA VAL A 148 -10.93 1.15 5.02
C VAL A 148 -10.89 0.29 6.28
N GLY A 149 -9.85 0.44 7.08
CA GLY A 149 -9.72 -0.12 8.42
C GLY A 149 -10.08 0.90 9.50
N ALA A 150 -10.20 0.44 10.74
CA ALA A 150 -10.56 1.31 11.85
C ALA A 150 -9.45 2.34 12.15
N THR A 151 -9.79 3.61 12.31
CA THR A 151 -8.86 4.67 12.71
C THR A 151 -9.63 5.85 13.32
N ASP A 152 -9.01 6.52 14.29
CA ASP A 152 -9.57 7.69 14.97
C ASP A 152 -9.33 8.99 14.16
N ASP A 153 -8.41 8.95 13.19
CA ASP A 153 -8.17 10.07 12.28
C ASP A 153 -9.21 10.11 11.16
N LEU A 154 -10.13 11.06 11.25
CA LEU A 154 -11.25 11.17 10.33
C LEU A 154 -10.80 11.71 8.97
N ILE A 155 -11.34 11.14 7.91
CA ILE A 155 -11.09 11.64 6.56
C ILE A 155 -11.56 13.09 6.44
N ASN A 156 -10.62 13.98 6.12
CA ASN A 156 -10.95 15.25 5.52
C ASN A 156 -11.18 15.04 4.02
N LYS A 157 -12.40 15.28 3.54
CA LYS A 157 -12.78 15.05 2.13
C LYS A 157 -11.89 15.83 1.15
N ASN A 158 -11.37 16.97 1.58
CA ASN A 158 -10.47 17.81 0.79
C ASN A 158 -9.08 17.17 0.56
N ASP A 159 -8.68 16.20 1.39
CA ASP A 159 -7.42 15.47 1.21
C ASP A 159 -7.51 14.40 0.13
N ILE A 160 -8.69 13.81 -0.04
CA ILE A 160 -8.93 12.78 -1.07
C ILE A 160 -9.23 13.44 -2.42
N GLY A 161 -10.03 14.52 -2.43
CA GLY A 161 -10.33 15.29 -3.64
C GLY A 161 -11.07 14.50 -4.73
N LEU A 162 -11.75 13.41 -4.35
CA LEU A 162 -12.55 12.56 -5.24
C LEU A 162 -14.03 12.61 -4.85
N GLY A 163 -14.92 12.43 -5.83
CA GLY A 163 -16.37 12.26 -5.59
C GLY A 163 -16.71 11.04 -4.71
N SER A 164 -15.77 10.10 -4.54
CA SER A 164 -15.92 8.93 -3.68
C SER A 164 -15.59 9.15 -2.21
N ALA A 165 -15.09 10.34 -1.83
CA ALA A 165 -14.73 10.64 -0.45
C ALA A 165 -15.87 10.35 0.54
N ASP A 166 -17.12 10.63 0.16
CA ASP A 166 -18.31 10.32 0.97
C ASP A 166 -18.50 8.81 1.22
N LYS A 167 -18.22 7.98 0.22
CA LYS A 167 -18.28 6.52 0.37
C LYS A 167 -17.23 6.03 1.36
N ILE A 168 -16.03 6.61 1.32
CA ILE A 168 -14.92 6.25 2.21
C ILE A 168 -15.22 6.72 3.65
N VAL A 169 -15.77 7.92 3.82
CA VAL A 169 -16.23 8.42 5.15
C VAL A 169 -17.30 7.51 5.74
N LYS A 170 -18.31 7.12 4.94
CA LYS A 170 -19.36 6.18 5.39
C LYS A 170 -18.77 4.82 5.77
N ALA A 171 -17.85 4.30 4.97
CA ALA A 171 -17.13 3.07 5.26
C ALA A 171 -16.34 3.14 6.58
N GLN A 172 -15.67 4.26 6.83
CA GLN A 172 -14.90 4.48 8.06
C GLN A 172 -15.81 4.46 9.29
N ALA A 173 -16.97 5.11 9.23
CA ALA A 173 -17.94 5.10 10.34
C ALA A 173 -18.43 3.67 10.67
N ILE A 174 -18.73 2.87 9.64
CA ILE A 174 -19.15 1.47 9.79
C ILE A 174 -18.05 0.64 10.44
N VAL A 175 -16.82 0.72 9.90
CA VAL A 175 -15.68 -0.07 10.38
C VAL A 175 -15.27 0.34 11.78
N ASN A 176 -15.28 1.63 12.11
CA ASN A 176 -14.99 2.10 13.47
C ASN A 176 -16.01 1.59 14.49
N LYS A 177 -17.31 1.57 14.14
CA LYS A 177 -18.34 0.99 14.99
C LYS A 177 -18.10 -0.51 15.22
N ALA A 178 -17.94 -1.28 14.14
CA ALA A 178 -17.69 -2.72 14.22
C ALA A 178 -16.41 -3.05 15.00
N PHE A 179 -15.35 -2.26 14.82
CA PHE A 179 -14.10 -2.43 15.54
C PHE A 179 -14.27 -2.19 17.06
N ARG A 180 -15.02 -1.16 17.48
CA ARG A 180 -15.29 -0.92 18.90
C ARG A 180 -16.03 -2.09 19.51
N GLU A 181 -17.13 -2.51 18.89
CA GLU A 181 -17.94 -3.65 19.34
C GLU A 181 -17.13 -4.95 19.41
N ALA A 182 -16.22 -5.19 18.47
CA ALA A 182 -15.33 -6.34 18.48
C ALA A 182 -14.21 -6.23 19.53
N LYS A 183 -13.69 -5.03 19.78
CA LYS A 183 -12.66 -4.80 20.81
C LYS A 183 -13.24 -5.03 22.21
N ASP A 184 -14.50 -4.66 22.43
CA ASP A 184 -15.19 -4.85 23.72
C ASP A 184 -15.36 -6.33 24.09
N LYS A 185 -15.36 -7.24 23.09
CA LYS A 185 -15.40 -8.70 23.31
C LYS A 185 -14.06 -9.30 23.76
N ASN A 186 -12.96 -8.60 23.53
CA ASN A 186 -11.59 -9.00 23.91
C ASN A 186 -11.16 -10.42 23.45
N ASP A 187 -11.66 -10.89 22.30
CA ASP A 187 -11.39 -12.23 21.74
C ASP A 187 -10.48 -12.19 20.50
N GLY A 188 -9.96 -11.02 20.16
CA GLY A 188 -9.14 -10.79 18.95
C GLY A 188 -9.94 -10.58 17.66
N SER A 189 -11.28 -10.60 17.70
CA SER A 189 -12.14 -10.37 16.52
C SER A 189 -12.02 -8.97 15.90
N HIS A 190 -11.40 -8.03 16.60
CA HIS A 190 -11.16 -6.67 16.11
C HIS A 190 -10.07 -6.59 15.01
N TYR A 191 -9.23 -7.61 14.84
CA TYR A 191 -8.24 -7.66 13.77
C TYR A 191 -8.89 -8.00 12.42
N GLY A 192 -8.47 -7.34 11.34
CA GLY A 192 -8.88 -7.72 9.99
C GLY A 192 -10.22 -7.16 9.53
N ILE A 193 -10.85 -6.26 10.30
CA ILE A 193 -12.08 -5.59 9.90
C ILE A 193 -11.74 -4.49 8.89
N PHE A 194 -12.00 -4.77 7.61
CA PHE A 194 -11.80 -3.84 6.50
C PHE A 194 -13.04 -3.78 5.61
N LEU A 195 -13.42 -2.58 5.16
CA LEU A 195 -14.47 -2.40 4.15
C LEU A 195 -13.88 -1.92 2.83
N ARG A 196 -14.24 -2.58 1.73
CA ARG A 196 -13.81 -2.21 0.38
C ARG A 196 -14.66 -1.06 -0.13
N VAL A 197 -14.01 -0.03 -0.66
CA VAL A 197 -14.63 1.05 -1.40
C VAL A 197 -13.98 1.11 -2.78
N VAL A 198 -14.81 1.07 -3.82
CA VAL A 198 -14.38 1.36 -5.19
C VAL A 198 -14.82 2.80 -5.48
N PRO A 199 -13.88 3.72 -5.75
CA PRO A 199 -14.19 5.11 -6.05
C PRO A 199 -15.27 5.29 -7.11
#